data_AF-A0A376Y865-F1
#
_entry.id   AF-A0A376Y865-F1
#
_cell.length_a   1.000
_cell.length_b   1.000
_cell.length_c   1.000
_cell.angle_alpha   90.00
_cell.angle_beta   90.00
_cell.angle_gamma   90.00
#
_symmetry.space_group_name_H-M   'P 1'
#
loop_
_entity.id
_entity.type
_entity.pdbx_description
1 polymer ?
#
loop_
_entity_poly.entity_id
_entity_poly.type
_entity_poly.pdbx_seq_one_letter_code
_entity_poly.pdbx_strand_id
1 'polypeptide(L)'
;MLKLAAEQAPTGRVEREKTTRSNESTSIRVAVEKVDQLINLVGELVITQSMLAQRSSELDPVNHGDLITSMGQLQRNARDLQESVMSIRMMPMEYVFSRYPRLVRDLAGKLGKQVELTLVGSSTELDKSLIERIIDPLTHLVRNSLDHGIELPEKTARRR
;
A
#
# COMPACT_ATOMS: atom_id res chain seq x y z
N MET A 1 1.65 -77.07 7.32
CA MET A 1 3.08 -76.71 7.41
C MET A 1 3.57 -76.35 6.00
N LEU A 2 4.18 -75.17 5.87
CA LEU A 2 4.94 -74.63 4.71
C LEU A 2 4.15 -74.29 3.43
N LYS A 3 3.92 -72.99 3.15
CA LYS A 3 4.77 -71.97 2.48
C LYS A 3 4.37 -71.85 1.00
N LEU A 4 3.48 -70.91 0.69
CA LEU A 4 3.26 -70.41 -0.67
C LEU A 4 4.20 -69.22 -0.94
N ALA A 5 4.73 -69.22 -2.16
CA ALA A 5 5.73 -68.33 -2.70
C ALA A 5 5.23 -66.88 -2.86
N ALA A 6 6.18 -65.95 -2.73
CA ALA A 6 6.00 -64.52 -2.95
C ALA A 6 6.15 -64.19 -4.44
N GLU A 7 5.12 -63.57 -5.03
CA GLU A 7 5.16 -62.96 -6.36
C GLU A 7 5.38 -61.45 -6.17
N GLN A 8 6.55 -60.94 -6.58
CA GLN A 8 6.81 -59.50 -6.69
C GLN A 8 6.74 -59.08 -8.16
N ALA A 9 5.79 -58.21 -8.49
CA ALA A 9 5.79 -57.42 -9.70
C ALA A 9 6.41 -56.04 -9.43
N PRO A 10 7.33 -55.53 -10.27
CA PRO A 10 7.74 -54.13 -10.21
C PRO A 10 7.35 -53.40 -11.49
N THR A 11 6.43 -52.44 -11.43
CA THR A 11 6.38 -51.39 -12.46
C THR A 11 5.83 -50.08 -11.91
N GLY A 12 6.72 -49.08 -11.83
CA GLY A 12 6.43 -47.70 -12.22
C GLY A 12 5.73 -46.81 -11.19
N ARG A 13 6.45 -46.33 -10.18
CA ARG A 13 6.14 -45.02 -9.57
C ARG A 13 6.66 -43.94 -10.51
N VAL A 14 5.76 -43.35 -11.29
CA VAL A 14 6.02 -42.07 -11.96
C VAL A 14 5.99 -40.99 -10.88
N GLU A 15 7.18 -40.57 -10.48
CA GLU A 15 7.39 -39.42 -9.62
C GLU A 15 6.92 -38.17 -10.39
N ARG A 16 5.73 -37.66 -10.05
CA ARG A 16 5.28 -36.35 -10.51
C ARG A 16 6.14 -35.31 -9.81
N GLU A 17 7.19 -34.90 -10.50
CA GLU A 17 7.96 -33.70 -10.20
C GLU A 17 7.01 -32.49 -10.28
N LYS A 18 6.48 -32.07 -9.13
CA LYS A 18 5.83 -30.77 -8.99
C LYS A 18 6.93 -29.71 -9.08
N THR A 19 7.18 -29.23 -10.29
CA THR A 19 7.91 -27.97 -10.50
C THR A 19 7.05 -26.82 -9.96
N THR A 20 7.14 -26.54 -8.67
CA THR A 20 6.75 -25.25 -8.11
C THR A 20 7.79 -24.23 -8.57
N ARG A 21 7.57 -23.62 -9.72
CA ARG A 21 8.20 -22.33 -10.03
C ARG A 21 7.59 -21.31 -9.08
N SER A 22 8.15 -21.20 -7.89
CA SER A 22 7.99 -19.99 -7.09
C SER A 22 8.58 -18.85 -7.91
N ASN A 23 7.72 -17.94 -8.38
CA ASN A 23 8.17 -16.61 -8.79
C ASN A 23 8.86 -16.00 -7.57
N GLU A 24 10.18 -16.15 -7.48
CA GLU A 24 10.98 -15.42 -6.51
C GLU A 24 10.84 -13.94 -6.86
N SER A 25 10.01 -13.23 -6.10
CA SER A 25 9.99 -11.79 -6.09
C SER A 25 11.35 -11.31 -5.57
N THR A 26 12.25 -10.98 -6.49
CA THR A 26 13.53 -10.35 -6.17
C THR A 26 13.26 -9.01 -5.51
N SER A 27 13.44 -8.95 -4.19
CA SER A 27 13.26 -7.73 -3.40
C SER A 27 14.59 -7.00 -3.24
N ILE A 28 14.56 -5.67 -3.38
CA ILE A 28 15.72 -4.79 -3.22
C ILE A 28 15.43 -3.83 -2.09
N ARG A 29 16.32 -3.76 -1.10
CA ARG A 29 16.25 -2.74 -0.03
C ARG A 29 17.02 -1.50 -0.46
N VAL A 30 16.35 -0.35 -0.40
CA VAL A 30 16.91 0.94 -0.79
C VAL A 30 16.79 1.90 0.40
N ALA A 31 17.77 2.76 0.58
CA ALA A 31 17.75 3.82 1.59
C ALA A 31 16.65 4.84 1.27
N VAL A 32 15.94 5.33 2.29
CA VAL A 32 14.80 6.25 2.13
C VAL A 32 15.23 7.53 1.43
N GLU A 33 16.42 8.03 1.77
CA GLU A 33 16.99 9.26 1.22
C GLU A 33 17.16 9.19 -0.30
N LYS A 34 17.43 8.01 -0.86
CA LYS A 34 17.54 7.83 -2.32
C LYS A 34 16.19 7.92 -3.00
N VAL A 35 15.13 7.39 -2.38
CA VAL A 35 13.75 7.50 -2.88
C VAL A 35 13.29 8.96 -2.81
N ASP A 36 13.63 9.66 -1.73
CA ASP A 36 13.31 11.08 -1.56
C ASP A 36 14.00 11.94 -2.62
N GLN A 37 15.28 11.69 -2.89
CA GLN A 37 16.02 12.36 -3.98
C GLN A 37 15.38 12.11 -5.34
N LEU A 38 14.94 10.87 -5.62
CA LEU A 38 14.27 10.54 -6.88
C LEU A 38 12.97 11.34 -7.05
N ILE A 39 12.19 11.50 -5.98
CA ILE A 39 10.96 12.30 -6.01
C ILE A 39 11.26 13.79 -6.26
N ASN A 40 12.32 14.32 -5.66
CA ASN A 40 12.72 15.71 -5.90
C ASN A 40 13.10 15.93 -7.37
N LEU A 41 13.90 15.04 -7.95
CA LEU A 41 14.30 15.10 -9.36
C LEU A 41 13.10 15.00 -10.30
N VAL A 42 12.16 14.10 -10.01
CA VAL A 42 10.92 13.98 -10.78
C VAL A 42 10.05 15.23 -10.62
N GLY A 43 10.01 15.83 -9.43
CA GLY A 43 9.34 17.11 -9.19
C GLY A 43 9.93 18.25 -10.05
N GLU A 44 11.25 18.38 -10.08
CA GLU A 44 11.95 19.34 -10.94
C GLU A 44 11.70 19.08 -12.43
N LEU A 45 11.65 17.80 -12.84
CA LEU A 45 11.30 17.41 -14.21
C LEU A 45 9.89 17.89 -14.57
N VAL A 46 8.89 17.63 -13.72
CA VAL A 46 7.50 18.04 -13.96
C VAL A 46 7.38 19.57 -14.03
N ILE A 47 8.11 20.30 -13.18
CA ILE A 47 8.17 21.77 -13.21
C ILE A 47 8.77 22.26 -14.53
N THR A 48 9.91 21.69 -14.95
CA THR A 48 10.59 22.04 -16.21
C THR A 48 9.70 21.75 -17.42
N GLN A 49 8.99 20.63 -17.42
CA GLN A 49 8.04 20.31 -18.47
C GLN A 49 6.84 21.23 -18.51
N SER A 50 6.32 21.64 -17.35
CA SER A 50 5.22 22.62 -17.29
C SER A 50 5.64 23.96 -17.90
N MET A 51 6.87 24.41 -17.60
CA MET A 51 7.45 25.60 -18.23
C MET A 51 7.62 25.44 -19.75
N LEU A 52 8.07 24.27 -20.19
CA LEU A 52 8.26 23.99 -21.61
C LEU A 52 6.92 23.93 -22.36
N ALA A 53 5.91 23.27 -21.79
CA ALA A 53 4.55 23.21 -22.33
C ALA A 53 3.93 24.62 -22.45
N GLN A 54 4.12 25.47 -21.45
CA GLN A 54 3.67 26.87 -21.50
C GLN A 54 4.33 27.63 -22.66
N ARG A 55 5.65 27.56 -22.79
CA ARG A 55 6.38 28.20 -23.90
C ARG A 55 5.98 27.63 -25.26
N SER A 56 5.77 26.32 -25.36
CA SER A 56 5.31 25.68 -26.58
C SER A 56 3.88 26.06 -26.95
N SER A 57 3.04 26.44 -25.98
CA SER A 57 1.67 26.93 -26.25
C SER A 57 1.63 28.31 -26.89
N GLU A 58 2.73 29.08 -26.82
CA GLU A 58 2.88 30.38 -27.48
C GLU A 58 3.32 30.25 -28.95
N LEU A 59 3.71 29.04 -29.39
CA LEU A 59 4.12 28.77 -30.76
C LEU A 59 2.92 28.59 -31.69
N ASP A 60 3.06 29.03 -32.94
CA ASP A 60 2.06 28.81 -33.98
C ASP A 60 1.92 27.30 -34.29
N PRO A 61 0.75 26.68 -34.04
CA PRO A 61 0.54 25.26 -34.27
C PRO A 61 0.72 24.84 -35.73
N VAL A 62 0.49 25.73 -36.69
CA VAL A 62 0.62 25.42 -38.13
C VAL A 62 2.07 25.13 -38.51
N ASN A 63 3.01 25.84 -37.88
CA ASN A 63 4.44 25.74 -38.17
C ASN A 63 5.17 24.76 -37.22
N HIS A 64 4.55 24.38 -36.10
CA HIS A 64 5.19 23.63 -35.02
C HIS A 64 4.41 22.41 -34.50
N GLY A 65 3.46 21.88 -35.27
CA GLY A 65 2.59 20.76 -34.85
C GLY A 65 3.33 19.51 -34.34
N ASP A 66 4.44 19.12 -34.97
CA ASP A 66 5.25 17.96 -34.54
C ASP A 66 5.93 18.17 -33.19
N LEU A 67 6.42 19.39 -32.93
CA LEU A 67 7.00 19.78 -31.64
C LEU A 67 5.94 19.73 -30.54
N ILE A 68 4.77 20.32 -30.78
CA ILE A 68 3.65 20.33 -29.83
C ILE A 68 3.22 18.89 -29.49
N THR A 69 3.14 18.02 -30.49
CA THR A 69 2.82 16.60 -30.30
C THR A 69 3.87 15.89 -29.45
N SER A 70 5.15 16.13 -29.73
CA SER A 70 6.28 15.56 -28.96
C SER A 70 6.28 16.04 -27.50
N MET A 71 5.94 17.31 -27.26
CA MET A 71 5.78 17.85 -25.90
C MET A 71 4.63 17.20 -25.14
N GLY A 72 3.50 16.96 -25.80
CA GLY A 72 2.38 16.22 -25.19
C GLY A 72 2.75 14.79 -24.82
N GLN A 73 3.57 14.11 -25.63
CA GLN A 73 4.09 12.77 -25.29
C GLN A 73 5.04 12.83 -24.08
N LEU A 74 5.95 13.80 -24.05
CA LEU A 74 6.88 14.01 -22.94
C LEU A 74 6.14 14.25 -21.61
N GLN A 75 5.09 15.07 -21.62
CA GLN A 75 4.26 15.34 -20.46
C GLN A 75 3.56 14.07 -19.92
N ARG A 76 3.02 13.24 -20.81
CA ARG A 76 2.42 11.96 -20.41
C ARG A 76 3.45 11.03 -19.78
N ASN A 77 4.59 10.85 -20.44
CA ASN A 77 5.66 9.98 -19.94
C ASN A 77 6.18 10.40 -18.57
N ALA A 78 6.30 11.70 -18.30
CA ALA A 78 6.73 12.16 -16.98
C ALA A 78 5.66 12.02 -15.91
N ARG A 79 4.38 12.15 -16.26
CA ARG A 79 3.29 11.86 -15.34
C ARG A 79 3.29 10.37 -14.96
N ASP A 80 3.44 9.48 -15.95
CA ASP A 80 3.54 8.04 -15.71
C ASP A 80 4.77 7.68 -14.87
N LEU A 81 5.91 8.37 -15.11
CA LEU A 81 7.11 8.24 -14.30
C LEU A 81 6.88 8.73 -12.87
N GLN A 82 6.19 9.85 -12.68
CA GLN A 82 5.83 10.37 -11.36
C GLN A 82 4.95 9.39 -10.59
N GLU A 83 3.90 8.85 -11.22
CA GLU A 83 3.02 7.85 -10.61
C GLU A 83 3.81 6.57 -10.26
N SER A 84 4.70 6.12 -11.15
CA SER A 84 5.56 4.96 -10.91
C SER A 84 6.58 5.18 -9.78
N VAL A 85 7.13 6.38 -9.65
CA VAL A 85 8.09 6.70 -8.58
C VAL A 85 7.38 6.82 -7.24
N MET A 86 6.19 7.43 -7.22
CA MET A 86 5.36 7.50 -6.01
C MET A 86 4.95 6.10 -5.53
N SER A 87 4.67 5.16 -6.46
CA SER A 87 4.28 3.80 -6.09
C SER A 87 5.37 3.02 -5.34
N ILE A 88 6.65 3.32 -5.57
CA ILE A 88 7.80 2.68 -4.89
C ILE A 88 7.75 2.89 -3.37
N ARG A 89 7.16 4.00 -2.90
CA ARG A 89 7.07 4.32 -1.46
C ARG A 89 5.75 3.86 -0.82
N MET A 90 4.87 3.23 -1.58
CA MET A 90 3.59 2.77 -1.06
C MET A 90 3.81 1.69 0.00
N MET A 91 3.14 1.84 1.14
CA MET A 91 3.12 0.84 2.20
C MET A 91 1.68 0.50 2.58
N PRO A 92 1.39 -0.77 2.91
CA PRO A 92 0.06 -1.19 3.34
C PRO A 92 -0.35 -0.53 4.66
N MET A 93 -1.63 -0.21 4.78
CA MET A 93 -2.21 0.43 5.96
C MET A 93 -2.13 -0.45 7.21
N GLU A 94 -1.96 -1.76 7.02
CA GLU A 94 -1.70 -2.76 8.08
C GLU A 94 -0.59 -2.34 9.05
N TYR A 95 0.47 -1.69 8.57
CA TYR A 95 1.55 -1.18 9.42
C TYR A 95 1.05 -0.23 10.52
N VAL A 96 0.01 0.56 10.24
CA VAL A 96 -0.60 1.44 11.23
C VAL A 96 -1.72 0.73 11.98
N PHE A 97 -2.52 -0.09 11.30
CA PHE A 97 -3.67 -0.73 11.92
C PHE A 97 -3.31 -1.79 12.96
N SER A 98 -2.16 -2.44 12.81
CA SER A 98 -1.68 -3.51 13.72
C SER A 98 -1.60 -3.12 15.21
N ARG A 99 -1.41 -1.83 15.52
CA ARG A 99 -1.35 -1.31 16.91
C ARG A 99 -2.71 -0.96 17.52
N TYR A 100 -3.74 -0.70 16.71
CA TYR A 100 -5.04 -0.26 17.22
C TYR A 100 -5.78 -1.29 18.07
N PRO A 101 -5.76 -2.61 17.78
CA PRO A 101 -6.44 -3.60 18.62
C PRO A 101 -6.01 -3.55 20.09
N ARG A 102 -4.70 -3.37 20.32
CA ARG A 102 -4.16 -3.24 21.69
C ARG A 102 -4.53 -1.90 22.31
N LEU A 103 -4.32 -0.79 21.59
CA LEU A 103 -4.66 0.55 22.08
C LEU A 103 -6.14 0.66 22.49
N VAL A 104 -7.04 0.16 21.64
CA VAL A 104 -8.48 0.18 21.87
C VAL A 104 -8.84 -0.68 23.09
N ARG A 105 -8.29 -1.90 23.20
CA ARG A 105 -8.56 -2.79 24.34
C ARG A 105 -8.10 -2.17 25.67
N ASP A 106 -6.89 -1.60 25.70
CA ASP A 106 -6.32 -1.00 26.90
C ASP A 106 -7.13 0.23 27.34
N LEU A 107 -7.56 1.08 26.39
CA LEU A 107 -8.32 2.28 26.70
C LEU A 107 -9.78 1.95 27.07
N ALA A 108 -10.42 1.00 26.37
CA ALA A 108 -11.75 0.52 26.71
C ALA A 108 -11.79 -0.07 28.13
N GLY A 109 -10.78 -0.86 28.50
CA GLY A 109 -10.63 -1.41 29.86
C GLY A 109 -10.50 -0.32 30.92
N LYS A 110 -9.69 0.73 30.67
CA LYS A 110 -9.55 1.89 31.58
C LYS A 110 -10.84 2.67 31.76
N LEU A 111 -11.65 2.78 30.71
CA LEU A 111 -12.91 3.51 30.71
C LEU A 111 -14.11 2.67 31.16
N GLY A 112 -13.92 1.37 31.40
CA GLY A 112 -15.01 0.44 31.74
C GLY A 112 -16.00 0.25 30.59
N LYS A 113 -15.56 0.38 29.33
CA LYS A 113 -16.40 0.27 28.14
C LYS A 113 -16.20 -1.07 27.43
N GLN A 114 -17.27 -1.61 26.87
CA GLN A 114 -17.22 -2.79 26.01
C GLN A 114 -17.17 -2.32 24.55
N VAL A 115 -16.10 -2.66 23.83
CA VAL A 115 -15.85 -2.17 22.48
C VAL A 115 -15.34 -3.31 21.60
N GLU A 116 -15.89 -3.41 20.40
CA GLU A 116 -15.40 -4.27 19.32
C GLU A 116 -14.75 -3.38 18.24
N LEU A 117 -13.53 -3.74 17.81
CA LEU A 117 -12.81 -3.01 16.77
C LEU A 117 -12.84 -3.80 15.47
N THR A 118 -13.39 -3.19 14.42
CA THR A 118 -13.35 -3.71 13.04
C THR A 118 -12.40 -2.87 12.21
N LEU A 119 -11.46 -3.51 11.52
CA LEU A 119 -10.50 -2.88 10.63
C LEU A 119 -10.86 -3.23 9.18
N VAL A 120 -11.04 -2.21 8.33
CA VAL A 120 -11.38 -2.38 6.91
C VAL A 120 -10.32 -1.66 6.08
N GLY A 121 -9.84 -2.30 5.01
CA GLY A 121 -8.84 -1.72 4.11
C GLY A 121 -7.39 -1.82 4.60
N SER A 122 -7.05 -2.82 5.42
CA SER A 122 -5.66 -3.03 5.88
C SER A 122 -4.66 -3.24 4.74
N SER A 123 -5.12 -3.82 3.62
CA SER A 123 -4.30 -4.03 2.42
C SER A 123 -4.21 -2.80 1.50
N THR A 124 -4.95 -1.73 1.80
CA THR A 124 -4.85 -0.49 1.02
C THR A 124 -3.47 0.10 1.20
N GLU A 125 -2.82 0.48 0.11
CA GLU A 125 -1.49 1.05 0.15
C GLU A 125 -1.55 2.59 0.14
N LEU A 126 -0.65 3.21 0.89
CA LEU A 126 -0.54 4.65 1.06
C LEU A 126 0.93 5.08 1.11
N ASP A 127 1.20 6.33 0.73
CA ASP A 127 2.56 6.89 0.82
C ASP A 127 3.08 6.81 2.26
N LYS A 128 4.32 6.33 2.45
CA LYS A 128 4.94 6.23 3.77
C LYS A 128 4.90 7.52 4.59
N SER A 129 5.15 8.68 3.97
CA SER A 129 5.15 9.96 4.68
C SER A 129 3.74 10.37 5.12
N LEU A 130 2.73 10.04 4.32
CA LEU A 130 1.33 10.22 4.69
C LEU A 130 0.93 9.27 5.81
N ILE A 131 1.38 8.01 5.75
CA ILE A 131 1.24 7.04 6.84
C ILE A 131 1.81 7.59 8.13
N GLU A 132 3.05 8.09 8.14
CA GLU A 132 3.68 8.62 9.36
C GLU A 132 2.90 9.80 9.95
N ARG A 133 2.39 10.69 9.09
CA ARG A 133 1.63 11.88 9.49
C ARG A 133 0.22 11.57 9.98
N ILE A 134 -0.41 10.50 9.51
CA ILE A 134 -1.81 10.18 9.83
C ILE A 134 -1.96 9.41 11.16
N ILE A 135 -0.87 8.86 11.70
CA ILE A 135 -0.87 8.04 12.93
C ILE A 135 -1.47 8.81 14.11
N ASP A 136 -0.93 9.99 14.39
CA ASP A 136 -1.32 10.77 15.56
C ASP A 136 -2.76 11.30 15.44
N PRO A 137 -3.19 11.87 14.29
CA PRO A 137 -4.59 12.21 14.06
C PRO A 137 -5.54 11.02 14.22
N LEU A 138 -5.25 9.85 13.65
CA LEU A 138 -6.10 8.67 13.80
C LEU A 138 -6.15 8.17 15.23
N THR A 139 -5.01 8.19 15.92
CA THR A 139 -4.93 7.84 17.35
C THR A 139 -5.81 8.77 18.19
N HIS A 140 -5.79 10.06 17.88
CA HIS A 140 -6.63 11.05 18.54
C HIS A 140 -8.12 10.79 18.28
N LEU A 141 -8.50 10.51 17.03
CA LEU A 141 -9.89 10.18 16.68
C LEU A 141 -10.38 8.93 17.42
N VAL A 142 -9.57 7.86 17.44
CA VAL A 142 -9.89 6.63 18.16
C VAL A 142 -10.08 6.90 19.66
N ARG A 143 -9.20 7.71 20.26
CA ARG A 143 -9.34 8.11 21.66
C ARG A 143 -10.64 8.90 21.89
N ASN A 144 -10.95 9.90 21.07
CA ASN A 144 -12.17 10.70 21.20
C ASN A 144 -13.43 9.85 21.08
N SER A 145 -13.45 8.89 20.15
CA SER A 145 -14.55 7.92 20.02
C SER A 145 -14.71 7.09 21.28
N LEU A 146 -13.62 6.64 21.89
CA LEU A 146 -13.64 5.84 23.11
C LEU A 146 -14.00 6.65 24.36
N ASP A 147 -13.49 7.87 24.50
CA ASP A 147 -13.74 8.73 25.67
C ASP A 147 -15.16 9.28 25.65
N HIS A 148 -15.60 9.80 24.50
CA HIS A 148 -16.84 10.59 24.39
C HIS A 148 -17.90 9.97 23.47
N GLY A 149 -17.51 9.20 22.46
CA GLY A 149 -18.44 8.65 21.46
C GLY A 149 -19.20 7.41 21.92
N ILE A 150 -18.58 6.54 22.73
CA ILE A 150 -19.20 5.29 23.21
C ILE A 150 -19.76 5.49 24.61
N GLU A 151 -21.06 5.23 24.80
CA GLU A 151 -21.71 5.30 26.11
C GLU A 151 -21.38 4.06 26.97
N LEU A 152 -21.47 4.21 28.30
CA LEU A 152 -21.31 3.07 29.23
C LEU A 152 -22.43 2.05 29.02
N PRO A 153 -22.18 0.74 29.21
CA PRO A 153 -23.18 -0.31 29.05
C PRO A 153 -24.48 -0.04 29.83
N GLU A 154 -24.36 0.48 31.05
CA GLU A 154 -25.49 0.83 31.92
C GLU A 154 -26.39 1.95 31.36
N LYS A 155 -25.82 2.89 30.59
CA LYS A 155 -26.60 3.97 29.93
C LYS A 155 -27.34 3.46 28.69
N THR A 156 -26.71 2.58 27.91
CA THR A 156 -27.32 1.98 26.72
C THR A 156 -28.51 1.08 27.08
N ALA A 157 -28.42 0.32 28.17
CA ALA A 157 -29.51 -0.53 28.67
C ALA A 157 -30.73 0.26 29.17
N ARG A 158 -30.57 1.52 29.58
CA ARG A 158 -31.67 2.42 29.99
C ARG A 158 -32.39 3.12 28.84
N ARG A 159 -31.84 3.05 27.62
CA ARG A 159 -32.38 3.71 26.42
C ARG A 159 -33.08 2.77 25.43
N ARG A 160 -33.00 1.46 25.65
CA ARG A 160 -33.77 0.45 24.92
C ARG A 160 -34.96 0.02 25.77
#